data_AF-A0A0B1SYZ5-F1
#
_entry.id   AF-A0A0B1SYZ5-F1
#
_cell.length_a   1.000
_cell.length_b   1.000
_cell.length_c   1.000
_cell.angle_alpha   90.00
_cell.angle_beta   90.00
_cell.angle_gamma   90.00
#
_symmetry.space_group_name_H-M   'P 1'
#
loop_
_entity.id
_entity.type
_entity.pdbx_description
1 polymer ?
#
loop_
_entity_poly.entity_id
_entity_poly.type
_entity_poly.pdbx_seq_one_letter_code
_entity_poly.pdbx_strand_id
1 'polypeptide(L)'
;MPLMDDCPEESRPIGVSKRVGESSASISGGTANRSLCFQQDNATIHVSNATKSWLRRYDINTLDWPACSPDLNPIENLWGIILRRIYANNRQFNTVNELKDAISRARMELDVTVLQNVIGNMRRRLFEVGTRHSESVDN
;
A
#
# COMPACT_ATOMS: atom_id res chain seq x y z
N MET A 1 4.10 2.00 36.38
CA MET A 1 4.20 2.22 34.93
C MET A 1 5.65 1.93 34.54
N PRO A 2 6.00 0.69 34.16
CA PRO A 2 7.35 0.36 33.72
C PRO A 2 7.47 0.41 32.19
N LEU A 3 8.58 0.99 31.73
CA LEU A 3 9.05 1.00 30.35
C LEU A 3 9.04 -0.42 29.78
N MET A 4 8.46 -0.57 28.59
CA MET A 4 8.57 -1.77 27.79
C MET A 4 9.99 -1.90 27.24
N ASP A 5 10.46 -3.14 27.33
CA ASP A 5 11.81 -3.62 27.12
C ASP A 5 12.42 -3.28 25.76
N ASP A 6 13.74 -3.12 25.80
CA ASP A 6 14.67 -3.06 24.67
C ASP A 6 14.40 -4.17 23.65
N CYS A 7 14.09 -3.76 22.41
CA CYS A 7 14.00 -4.65 21.26
C CYS A 7 15.42 -4.77 20.65
N PRO A 8 16.02 -5.96 20.55
CA PRO A 8 17.41 -6.08 20.11
C PRO A 8 17.54 -5.81 18.61
N GLU A 9 18.45 -4.89 18.27
CA GLU A 9 19.10 -4.79 16.96
C GLU A 9 19.90 -6.07 16.69
N GLU A 10 19.49 -6.90 15.72
CA GLU A 10 20.45 -7.53 14.81
C GLU A 10 19.76 -8.05 13.54
N SER A 11 20.06 -7.45 12.39
CA SER A 11 20.32 -8.17 11.13
C SER A 11 20.99 -7.22 10.14
N ARG A 12 22.24 -7.57 9.81
CA ARG A 12 23.23 -6.85 8.97
C ARG A 12 22.76 -6.69 7.51
N PRO A 13 23.33 -5.74 6.76
CA PRO A 13 22.86 -5.43 5.41
C PRO A 13 23.30 -6.47 4.38
N ILE A 14 22.38 -6.86 3.50
CA ILE A 14 22.74 -7.47 2.21
C ILE A 14 23.29 -6.34 1.35
N GLY A 15 24.60 -6.38 1.09
CA GLY A 15 25.29 -5.41 0.27
C GLY A 15 24.71 -5.38 -1.15
N VAL A 16 24.30 -4.20 -1.60
CA VAL A 16 24.25 -3.88 -3.03
C VAL A 16 25.27 -2.78 -3.30
N SER A 17 26.29 -3.19 -4.04
CA SER A 17 27.48 -2.45 -4.43
C SER A 17 27.15 -1.15 -5.17
N LYS A 18 27.77 -0.04 -4.74
CA LYS A 18 27.89 1.18 -5.54
C LYS A 18 28.75 0.89 -6.78
N ARG A 19 28.26 1.25 -7.97
CA ARG A 19 29.12 1.44 -9.14
C ARG A 19 28.89 2.84 -9.72
N VAL A 20 29.95 3.65 -9.69
CA VAL A 20 30.10 4.93 -10.38
C VAL A 20 30.69 4.67 -11.77
N GLY A 21 30.28 5.43 -12.78
CA GLY A 21 31.01 5.58 -14.06
C GLY A 21 30.16 5.38 -15.32
N GLU A 22 30.17 6.40 -16.18
CA GLU A 22 29.31 6.69 -17.34
C GLU A 22 29.57 5.82 -18.58
N SER A 23 28.57 5.71 -19.48
CA SER A 23 28.77 5.85 -20.94
C SER A 23 27.42 5.86 -21.68
N SER A 24 27.27 6.83 -22.57
CA SER A 24 26.15 7.03 -23.49
C SER A 24 26.11 5.95 -24.58
N ALA A 25 25.01 5.19 -24.63
CA ALA A 25 24.58 4.50 -25.85
C ALA A 25 23.04 4.41 -25.83
N SER A 26 22.41 5.15 -26.72
CA SER A 26 20.98 5.10 -26.99
C SER A 26 20.59 3.76 -27.59
N ILE A 27 19.82 2.96 -26.85
CA ILE A 27 19.06 1.83 -27.40
C ILE A 27 17.58 2.15 -27.22
N SER A 28 16.93 2.34 -28.36
CA SER A 28 15.48 2.42 -28.52
C SER A 28 14.83 1.12 -28.06
N GLY A 29 14.05 1.22 -26.99
CA GLY A 29 13.15 0.17 -26.51
C GLY A 29 12.43 0.72 -25.29
N GLY A 30 11.24 1.28 -25.49
CA GLY A 30 10.43 1.91 -24.45
C GLY A 30 10.02 0.91 -23.37
N THR A 31 10.93 0.57 -22.47
CA THR A 31 10.57 0.05 -21.15
C THR A 31 10.18 1.27 -20.33
N ALA A 32 8.87 1.52 -20.23
CA ALA A 32 8.36 2.46 -19.24
C ALA A 32 9.00 2.07 -17.89
N ASN A 33 9.93 2.90 -17.42
CA ASN A 33 10.54 2.76 -16.11
C ASN A 33 9.41 2.92 -15.10
N ARG A 34 8.78 1.80 -14.72
CA ARG A 34 7.71 1.76 -13.73
C ARG A 34 8.36 1.95 -12.36
N SER A 35 8.60 3.20 -11.99
CA SER A 35 8.94 3.56 -10.61
C SER A 35 7.84 3.03 -9.70
N LEU A 36 8.17 2.08 -8.82
CA LEU A 36 7.25 1.57 -7.82
C LEU A 36 7.08 2.62 -6.73
N CYS A 37 5.85 3.05 -6.46
CA CYS A 37 5.53 3.95 -5.36
C CYS A 37 4.73 3.20 -4.29
N PHE A 38 5.09 3.39 -3.03
CA PHE A 38 4.35 2.93 -1.88
C PHE A 38 3.13 3.83 -1.67
N GLN A 39 1.94 3.24 -1.74
CA GLN A 39 0.71 3.94 -1.38
C GLN A 39 0.36 3.60 0.08
N GLN A 40 0.06 4.63 0.85
CA GLN A 40 -0.48 4.55 2.21
C GLN A 40 -1.58 5.61 2.34
N ASP A 41 -2.46 5.44 3.33
CA ASP A 41 -3.41 6.51 3.65
C ASP A 41 -2.72 7.62 4.46
N ASN A 42 -3.46 8.69 4.71
CA ASN A 42 -2.96 9.88 5.40
C ASN A 42 -3.29 9.85 6.91
N ALA A 43 -3.42 8.67 7.53
CA ALA A 43 -3.62 8.60 8.97
C ALA A 43 -2.44 9.25 9.71
N THR A 44 -2.70 9.85 10.86
CA THR A 44 -1.73 10.68 11.60
C THR A 44 -0.41 9.95 11.89
N ILE A 45 -0.47 8.64 12.17
CA ILE A 45 0.70 7.79 12.39
C ILE A 45 1.54 7.59 11.11
N HIS A 46 0.92 7.53 9.93
CA HIS A 46 1.57 7.32 8.64
C HIS A 46 2.23 8.60 8.10
N VAL A 47 1.69 9.76 8.46
CA VAL A 47 2.26 11.08 8.10
C VAL A 47 3.19 11.69 9.15
N SER A 48 3.40 10.99 10.26
CA SER A 48 4.29 11.45 11.33
C SER A 48 5.70 11.69 10.80
N ASN A 49 6.44 12.60 11.44
CA ASN A 49 7.81 12.87 11.02
C ASN A 49 8.73 11.66 11.18
N ALA A 50 8.45 10.80 12.17
CA ALA A 50 9.15 9.53 12.37
C ALA A 50 8.95 8.59 11.17
N THR A 51 7.70 8.34 10.77
CA THR A 51 7.38 7.48 9.61
C THR A 51 7.97 8.03 8.32
N LYS A 52 7.81 9.34 8.05
CA LYS A 52 8.39 9.99 6.88
C LYS A 52 9.92 9.89 6.84
N SER A 53 10.58 10.04 7.99
CA SER A 53 12.04 9.93 8.08
C SER A 53 12.52 8.49 7.86
N TRP A 54 11.77 7.50 8.35
CA TRP A 54 12.04 6.09 8.07
C TRP A 54 11.90 5.77 6.59
N LEU A 55 10.80 6.18 5.95
CA LEU A 55 10.57 5.94 4.51
C LEU A 55 11.68 6.56 3.66
N ARG A 56 12.10 7.79 3.96
CA ARG A 56 13.24 8.45 3.29
C ARG A 56 14.57 7.71 3.51
N ARG A 57 14.81 7.18 4.72
CA ARG A 57 16.04 6.44 5.04
C ARG A 57 16.20 5.18 4.18
N TYR A 58 15.09 4.54 3.82
CA TYR A 58 15.08 3.33 3.00
C TYR A 58 14.77 3.59 1.52
N ASP A 59 14.80 4.85 1.08
CA ASP A 59 14.52 5.26 -0.31
C ASP A 59 13.17 4.73 -0.83
N ILE A 60 12.17 4.66 0.07
CA ILE A 60 10.82 4.22 -0.27
C ILE A 60 10.06 5.44 -0.77
N ASN A 61 9.84 5.51 -2.08
CA ASN A 61 9.04 6.57 -2.67
C ASN A 61 7.56 6.40 -2.30
N THR A 62 6.93 7.44 -1.78
CA THR A 62 5.51 7.43 -1.42
C THR A 62 4.67 8.09 -2.50
N LEU A 63 3.47 7.58 -2.74
CA LEU A 63 2.50 8.24 -3.61
C LEU A 63 1.87 9.44 -2.88
N ASP A 64 1.91 10.61 -3.50
CA ASP A 64 1.16 11.78 -3.02
C ASP A 64 -0.34 11.51 -3.15
N TRP A 65 -1.00 11.32 -2.01
CA TRP A 65 -2.40 10.91 -1.92
C TRP A 65 -3.23 11.99 -1.22
N PRO A 66 -4.46 12.29 -1.69
CA PRO A 66 -5.32 13.25 -1.01
C PRO A 66 -5.63 12.79 0.42
N ALA A 67 -5.58 13.74 1.36
CA ALA A 67 -5.83 13.47 2.77
C ALA A 67 -7.26 12.95 3.00
N CYS A 68 -7.41 12.02 3.96
CA CYS A 68 -8.71 11.58 4.48
C CYS A 68 -9.71 11.07 3.43
N SER A 69 -9.24 10.24 2.49
CA SER A 69 -10.12 9.53 1.56
C SER A 69 -10.18 8.03 1.88
N PRO A 70 -10.91 7.61 2.93
CA PRO A 70 -11.02 6.19 3.32
C PRO A 70 -11.61 5.35 2.19
N ASP A 71 -12.55 5.92 1.43
CA ASP A 71 -13.12 5.24 0.26
C ASP A 71 -12.07 4.95 -0.81
N LEU A 72 -10.97 5.70 -0.78
CA LEU A 72 -9.89 5.63 -1.73
C LEU A 72 -8.72 4.76 -1.21
N ASN A 73 -8.84 4.01 -0.12
CA ASN A 73 -7.74 3.11 0.28
C ASN A 73 -7.92 1.71 -0.37
N PRO A 74 -7.05 1.28 -1.31
CA PRO A 74 -7.18 -0.04 -1.96
C PRO A 74 -7.15 -1.19 -0.95
N ILE A 75 -6.39 -1.05 0.15
CA ILE A 75 -6.31 -2.12 1.16
C ILE A 75 -7.62 -2.27 1.94
N GLU A 76 -8.33 -1.18 2.23
CA GLU A 76 -9.63 -1.21 2.91
C GLU A 76 -10.69 -1.89 2.03
N ASN A 77 -10.68 -1.58 0.73
CA ASN A 77 -11.55 -2.24 -0.24
C ASN A 77 -11.28 -3.76 -0.30
N LEU A 78 -9.99 -4.15 -0.27
CA LEU A 78 -9.60 -5.56 -0.24
C LEU A 78 -10.04 -6.24 1.07
N TRP A 79 -9.85 -5.59 2.22
CA TRP A 79 -10.32 -6.08 3.51
C TRP A 79 -11.83 -6.30 3.51
N GLY A 80 -12.61 -5.36 2.96
CA GLY A 80 -14.06 -5.51 2.83
C GLY A 80 -14.47 -6.72 1.96
N ILE A 81 -13.68 -7.08 0.95
CA ILE A 81 -13.91 -8.31 0.15
C ILE A 81 -13.58 -9.56 0.97
N ILE A 82 -12.42 -9.57 1.63
CA ILE A 82 -11.97 -10.71 2.46
C ILE A 82 -12.95 -10.97 3.60
N LEU A 83 -13.36 -9.94 4.35
CA LEU A 83 -14.28 -10.07 5.47
C LEU A 83 -15.65 -10.60 5.03
N ARG A 84 -16.19 -10.13 3.90
CA ARG A 84 -17.44 -10.67 3.33
C ARG A 84 -17.34 -12.15 2.99
N ARG A 85 -16.18 -12.64 2.53
CA ARG A 85 -15.95 -14.08 2.28
C ARG A 85 -15.86 -14.88 3.58
N ILE A 86 -15.13 -14.36 4.56
CA ILE A 86 -14.91 -15.03 5.85
C ILE A 86 -16.22 -15.22 6.62
N TYR A 87 -17.04 -14.16 6.68
CA TYR A 87 -18.31 -14.12 7.41
C TYR A 87 -19.53 -14.47 6.55
N ALA A 88 -19.33 -14.92 5.31
CA ALA A 88 -20.43 -15.40 4.47
C ALA A 88 -21.24 -16.48 5.18
N ASN A 89 -22.54 -16.55 4.88
CA ASN A 89 -23.47 -17.54 5.46
C ASN A 89 -23.54 -17.47 7.00
N ASN A 90 -23.37 -16.27 7.59
CA ASN A 90 -23.40 -16.03 9.04
C ASN A 90 -22.40 -16.88 9.84
N ARG A 91 -21.27 -17.22 9.22
CA ARG A 91 -20.21 -18.00 9.87
C ARG A 91 -19.61 -17.22 11.03
N GLN A 92 -19.46 -17.88 12.17
CA GLN A 92 -18.87 -17.32 13.39
C GLN A 92 -17.60 -18.08 13.77
N PHE A 93 -16.74 -17.45 14.56
CA PHE A 93 -15.48 -18.01 15.03
C PHE A 93 -15.42 -17.90 16.55
N ASN A 94 -15.10 -19.00 17.24
CA ASN A 94 -15.10 -19.03 18.70
C ASN A 94 -13.68 -18.85 19.26
N THR A 95 -12.66 -18.99 18.41
CA THR A 95 -11.27 -18.79 18.81
C THR A 95 -10.51 -17.89 17.85
N VAL A 96 -9.48 -17.23 18.37
CA VAL A 96 -8.57 -16.42 17.55
C VAL A 96 -7.85 -17.26 16.50
N ASN A 97 -7.52 -18.52 16.79
CA ASN A 97 -6.84 -19.41 15.84
C ASN A 97 -7.74 -19.76 14.66
N GLU A 98 -9.00 -20.13 14.91
CA GLU A 98 -9.97 -20.40 13.83
C GLU A 98 -10.14 -19.19 12.90
N LEU A 99 -10.19 -17.98 13.48
CA LEU A 99 -10.28 -16.75 12.70
C LEU A 99 -9.01 -16.49 11.89
N LYS A 100 -7.82 -16.68 12.47
CA LYS A 100 -6.53 -16.56 11.76
C LYS A 100 -6.44 -17.54 10.59
N ASP A 101 -6.89 -18.77 10.77
CA ASP A 101 -6.89 -19.80 9.72
C ASP A 101 -7.88 -19.46 8.60
N ALA A 102 -9.04 -18.91 8.94
CA ALA A 102 -10.01 -18.45 7.96
C ALA A 102 -9.49 -17.24 7.16
N ILE A 103 -8.85 -16.26 7.81
CA ILE A 103 -8.22 -15.13 7.14
C ILE A 103 -7.13 -15.61 6.19
N SER A 104 -6.28 -16.54 6.64
CA SER A 104 -5.17 -17.07 5.84
C SER A 104 -5.68 -17.80 4.59
N ARG A 105 -6.71 -18.63 4.72
CA ARG A 105 -7.37 -19.29 3.59
C ARG A 105 -8.01 -18.30 2.63
N ALA A 106 -8.83 -17.37 3.15
CA ALA A 106 -9.51 -16.37 2.32
C ALA A 106 -8.50 -15.50 1.55
N ARG A 107 -7.34 -15.20 2.15
CA ARG A 107 -6.24 -14.50 1.49
C ARG A 107 -5.59 -15.33 0.39
N MET A 108 -5.36 -16.63 0.60
CA MET A 108 -4.77 -17.52 -0.40
C MET A 108 -5.70 -17.78 -1.60
N GLU A 109 -7.01 -17.74 -1.37
CA GLU A 109 -8.04 -17.89 -2.40
C GLU A 109 -8.34 -16.58 -3.16
N LEU A 110 -7.59 -15.51 -2.93
CA LEU A 110 -7.73 -14.27 -3.70
C LEU A 110 -7.13 -14.44 -5.08
N ASP A 111 -8.01 -14.36 -6.08
CA ASP A 111 -7.61 -14.33 -7.48
C ASP A 111 -6.97 -12.97 -7.85
N VAL A 112 -5.99 -13.00 -8.75
CA VAL A 112 -5.31 -11.81 -9.25
C VAL A 112 -6.28 -10.80 -9.88
N THR A 113 -7.39 -11.26 -10.45
CA THR A 113 -8.46 -10.43 -11.01
C THR A 113 -9.12 -9.56 -9.94
N VAL A 114 -9.28 -10.06 -8.71
CA VAL A 114 -9.81 -9.28 -7.59
C VAL A 114 -8.86 -8.12 -7.28
N LEU A 115 -7.56 -8.39 -7.21
CA LEU A 115 -6.55 -7.35 -6.98
C LEU A 115 -6.54 -6.31 -8.12
N GLN A 116 -6.59 -6.77 -9.37
CA GLN A 116 -6.66 -5.88 -10.54
C GLN A 116 -7.92 -5.02 -10.52
N ASN A 117 -9.07 -5.57 -10.14
CA ASN A 117 -10.32 -4.83 -10.04
C ASN A 117 -10.29 -3.77 -8.94
N VAL A 118 -9.74 -4.11 -7.76
CA VAL A 118 -9.57 -3.16 -6.66
C VAL A 118 -8.67 -2.00 -7.10
N ILE A 119 -7.53 -2.29 -7.72
CA ILE A 119 -6.60 -1.26 -8.22
C ILE A 119 -7.23 -0.45 -9.37
N GLY A 120 -7.93 -1.10 -10.30
CA GLY A 120 -8.54 -0.47 -11.46
C GLY A 120 -9.67 0.50 -11.08
N ASN A 121 -10.56 0.09 -10.16
CA ASN A 121 -11.62 0.96 -9.65
C ASN A 121 -11.04 2.17 -8.90
N MET A 122 -9.94 1.98 -8.20
CA MET A 122 -9.23 3.04 -7.49
C MET A 122 -8.65 4.10 -8.44
N ARG A 123 -8.00 3.67 -9.53
CA ARG A 123 -7.50 4.59 -10.56
C ARG A 123 -8.62 5.41 -11.20
N ARG A 124 -9.77 4.78 -11.48
CA ARG A 124 -10.95 5.48 -12.02
C ARG A 124 -11.43 6.57 -11.06
N ARG A 125 -11.57 6.26 -9.77
CA ARG A 125 -12.08 7.21 -8.78
C ARG A 125 -11.13 8.38 -8.51
N LEU A 126 -9.82 8.13 -8.49
CA LEU A 126 -8.83 9.21 -8.43
C LEU A 126 -8.97 10.18 -9.60
N PHE A 127 -9.16 9.64 -10.82
CA PHE A 127 -9.36 10.46 -12.00
C PHE A 127 -10.62 11.33 -11.88
N GLU A 128 -11.75 10.75 -11.43
CA GLU A 128 -13.01 11.48 -11.20
C GLU A 128 -12.90 12.59 -10.13
N VAL A 129 -12.11 12.37 -9.07
CA VAL A 129 -11.88 13.40 -8.04
C VAL A 129 -11.00 14.54 -8.59
N GLY A 130 -10.01 14.22 -9.41
CA GLY A 130 -9.13 15.20 -10.06
C GLY A 130 -9.85 16.08 -11.09
N THR A 131 -10.80 15.53 -11.85
CA THR A 131 -11.58 16.31 -12.83
C THR A 131 -12.55 17.28 -12.15
N ARG A 132 -13.17 16.89 -11.02
CA ARG A 132 -14.08 17.80 -10.27
C ARG A 132 -13.38 19.01 -9.66
N HIS A 133 -12.10 18.86 -9.27
CA HIS A 133 -11.32 19.98 -8.71
C HIS A 133 -10.85 20.97 -9.78
N SER A 134 -10.76 20.58 -11.06
CA SER A 134 -10.40 21.49 -12.15
C SER A 134 -11.59 22.27 -12.69
N GLU A 135 -12.82 21.74 -12.56
CA GLU A 135 -14.05 22.43 -12.98
C GLU A 135 -14.58 23.44 -11.93
N SER A 136 -14.01 23.46 -10.72
CA SER A 136 -14.47 24.30 -9.60
C SER A 136 -13.63 25.57 -9.38
N VAL A 137 -12.61 25.82 -10.20
CA VAL A 137 -11.71 26.99 -10.10
C VAL A 137 -12.14 28.14 -11.02
N ASP A 138 -13.10 27.90 -11.93
CA ASP A 138 -13.64 28.91 -12.84
C ASP A 138 -15.09 29.27 -12.45
N ASN A 139 -15.28 30.09 -11.41
CA ASN A 139 -16.50 30.90 -11.25
C ASN A 139 -16.30 32.09 -10.29
#